data_AF-A0A843GYY2-F1
#
_entry.id   AF-A0A843GYY2-F1
#
_cell.length_a   1.000
_cell.length_b   1.000
_cell.length_c   1.000
_cell.angle_alpha   90.00
_cell.angle_beta   90.00
_cell.angle_gamma   90.00
#
_symmetry.space_group_name_H-M   'P 1'
#
loop_
_entity.id
_entity.type
_entity.pdbx_description
1 polymer ?
#
loop_
_entity_poly.entity_id
_entity_poly.type
_entity_poly.pdbx_seq_one_letter_code
_entity_poly.pdbx_strand_id
1 'polypeptide(L)'
;MSILKESIAFYKERKREEKQKKTLIRHKMDFALLEQFVQKCNENPDLRIDIHLSDGTVVNMRCYQKRETHDLINGNIYEVK
;
A
#
# COMPACT_ATOMS: atom_id res chain seq x y z
N MET A 1 17.87 8.95 32.06
CA MET A 1 17.80 9.73 30.79
C MET A 1 16.52 10.56 30.83
N SER A 2 16.52 11.83 30.42
CA SER A 2 15.33 12.67 30.57
C SER A 2 14.32 12.43 29.44
N ILE A 3 13.05 12.32 29.80
CA ILE A 3 11.88 12.11 28.92
C ILE A 3 11.87 13.13 27.76
N LEU A 4 12.45 14.31 27.98
CA LEU A 4 12.60 15.36 26.97
C LEU A 4 13.53 14.96 25.81
N LYS A 5 14.60 14.20 26.08
CA LYS A 5 15.54 13.75 25.03
C LYS A 5 14.92 12.67 24.14
N GLU A 6 14.13 11.78 24.73
CA GLU A 6 13.41 10.72 24.02
C GLU A 6 12.31 11.29 23.13
N SER A 7 11.54 12.26 23.63
CA SER A 7 10.48 12.91 22.83
C SER A 7 11.05 13.70 21.63
N ILE A 8 12.19 14.39 21.80
CA ILE A 8 12.88 15.10 20.71
C ILE A 8 13.43 14.13 19.66
N ALA A 9 13.98 12.99 20.07
CA ALA A 9 14.47 11.96 19.16
C ALA A 9 13.33 11.40 18.31
N PHE A 10 12.22 11.03 18.95
CA PHE A 10 11.01 10.53 18.30
C PHE A 10 10.45 11.50 17.24
N TYR A 11 10.36 12.80 17.57
CA TYR A 11 9.89 13.81 16.62
C TYR A 11 10.82 13.99 15.41
N LYS A 12 12.14 13.92 15.60
CA LYS A 12 13.10 14.01 14.51
C LYS A 12 13.01 12.82 13.56
N GLU A 13 12.75 11.64 14.11
CA GLU A 13 12.61 10.39 13.36
C GLU A 13 11.36 10.41 12.48
N ARG A 14 10.20 10.78 13.04
CA ARG A 14 8.96 10.96 12.26
C ARG A 14 9.11 11.99 11.14
N LYS A 15 9.79 13.11 11.40
CA LYS A 15 10.03 14.15 10.39
C LYS A 15 10.96 13.68 9.27
N ARG A 16 11.90 12.78 9.56
CA ARG A 16 12.74 12.11 8.54
C ARG A 16 11.90 11.15 7.69
N GLU A 17 11.07 10.33 8.30
CA GLU A 17 10.19 9.40 7.57
C GLU A 17 9.24 10.14 6.62
N GLU A 18 8.60 11.22 7.08
CA GLU A 18 7.72 12.03 6.23
C GLU A 18 8.47 12.65 5.05
N LYS A 19 9.70 13.12 5.27
CA LYS A 19 10.54 13.69 4.21
C LYS A 19 10.95 12.62 3.20
N GLN A 20 11.27 11.41 3.66
CA GLN A 20 11.57 10.26 2.80
C GLN A 20 10.33 9.87 1.97
N LYS A 21 9.16 9.74 2.59
CA LYS A 21 7.88 9.48 1.90
C LYS A 21 7.57 10.54 0.84
N LYS A 22 7.73 11.83 1.17
CA LYS A 22 7.54 12.93 0.21
C LYS A 22 8.56 12.89 -0.93
N THR A 23 9.79 12.44 -0.67
CA THR A 23 10.83 12.33 -1.70
C THR A 23 10.55 11.17 -2.67
N LEU A 24 10.11 10.03 -2.14
CA LEU A 24 9.65 8.88 -2.94
C LEU A 24 8.53 9.26 -3.92
N ILE A 25 7.62 10.15 -3.51
CA ILE A 25 6.54 10.66 -4.37
C ILE A 25 7.05 11.67 -5.41
N ARG A 26 8.19 12.34 -5.18
CA ARG A 26 8.66 13.50 -5.98
C ARG A 26 9.57 13.13 -7.15
N HIS A 27 10.07 11.91 -7.23
CA HIS A 27 10.85 11.44 -8.38
C HIS A 27 9.92 10.96 -9.49
N LYS A 28 9.45 11.89 -10.35
CA LYS A 28 8.75 11.66 -11.64
C LYS A 28 8.11 10.27 -11.75
N MET A 29 7.22 9.95 -10.83
CA MET A 29 6.48 8.70 -10.91
C MET A 29 5.49 8.93 -12.05
N ASP A 30 5.65 8.17 -13.13
CA ASP A 30 4.76 8.29 -14.26
C ASP A 30 3.37 7.81 -13.82
N PHE A 31 2.50 8.78 -13.51
CA PHE A 31 1.15 8.50 -13.04
C PHE A 31 0.37 7.67 -14.06
N ALA A 32 0.66 7.81 -15.35
CA ALA A 32 0.04 6.99 -16.39
C ALA A 32 0.48 5.52 -16.29
N LEU A 33 1.76 5.27 -15.99
CA LEU A 33 2.25 3.92 -15.76
C LEU A 33 1.60 3.29 -14.52
N LEU A 34 1.42 4.07 -13.45
CA LEU A 34 0.81 3.59 -12.21
C LEU A 34 -0.69 3.30 -12.40
N GLU A 35 -1.39 4.13 -13.15
CA GLU A 35 -2.79 3.93 -13.51
C GLU A 35 -2.98 2.67 -14.36
N GLN A 36 -2.17 2.48 -15.41
CA GLN A 36 -2.19 1.26 -16.22
C GLN A 36 -1.90 0.01 -15.41
N PHE A 37 -0.97 0.10 -14.46
CA PHE A 37 -0.64 -0.99 -13.56
C PHE A 37 -1.83 -1.35 -12.66
N VAL A 38 -2.48 -0.36 -12.04
CA VAL A 38 -3.68 -0.58 -11.21
C VAL A 38 -4.81 -1.21 -12.03
N GLN A 39 -5.00 -0.78 -13.27
CA GLN A 39 -6.05 -1.32 -14.12
C GLN A 39 -5.83 -2.81 -14.45
N LYS A 40 -4.60 -3.22 -14.77
CA LYS A 40 -4.25 -4.63 -14.98
C LYS A 40 -4.46 -5.49 -13.73
N CYS A 41 -4.18 -4.94 -12.54
CA CYS A 41 -4.44 -5.60 -11.27
C CYS A 41 -5.94 -5.83 -11.05
N ASN A 42 -6.79 -4.88 -11.42
CA ASN A 42 -8.25 -5.01 -11.29
C ASN A 42 -8.84 -6.01 -12.29
N GLU A 43 -8.29 -6.09 -13.50
CA GLU A 43 -8.72 -7.05 -14.53
C GLU A 43 -8.35 -8.50 -14.20
N ASN A 44 -7.31 -8.71 -13.37
CA ASN A 44 -6.76 -10.03 -13.07
C ASN A 44 -6.73 -10.28 -11.55
N PRO A 45 -7.86 -10.70 -10.94
CA PRO A 45 -8.03 -10.76 -9.49
C PRO A 45 -7.20 -11.83 -8.74
N ASP A 46 -6.25 -12.48 -9.39
CA ASP A 46 -5.28 -13.42 -8.80
C ASP A 46 -3.84 -13.16 -9.27
N LEU A 47 -3.59 -12.00 -9.87
CA LEU A 47 -2.29 -11.64 -10.42
C LEU A 47 -1.22 -11.63 -9.31
N ARG A 48 -0.16 -12.39 -9.52
CA ARG A 48 1.08 -12.29 -8.74
C ARG A 48 2.02 -11.31 -9.43
N ILE A 49 2.56 -10.39 -8.65
CA ILE A 49 3.42 -9.32 -9.13
C ILE A 49 4.70 -9.33 -8.31
N ASP A 50 5.83 -9.50 -8.98
CA ASP A 50 7.14 -9.47 -8.36
C ASP A 50 7.87 -8.20 -8.84
N ILE A 51 8.11 -7.25 -7.93
CA ILE A 51 8.77 -5.97 -8.23
C ILE A 51 10.24 -6.09 -7.83
N HIS A 52 11.12 -6.01 -8.82
CA HIS A 52 12.57 -6.03 -8.63
C HIS A 52 13.11 -4.62 -8.47
N LEU A 53 13.71 -4.34 -7.31
CA LEU A 53 14.39 -3.08 -7.03
C LEU A 53 15.85 -3.15 -7.47
N SER A 54 16.45 -1.99 -7.72
CA SER A 54 17.84 -1.87 -8.20
C SER A 54 18.88 -2.40 -7.21
N ASP A 55 18.53 -2.51 -5.93
CA ASP A 55 19.38 -3.09 -4.88
C ASP A 55 19.28 -4.62 -4.79
N GLY A 56 18.50 -5.25 -5.69
CA GLY A 56 18.27 -6.70 -5.70
C GLY A 56 17.11 -7.16 -4.80
N THR A 57 16.46 -6.24 -4.08
CA THR A 57 15.26 -6.57 -3.29
C THR A 57 14.11 -6.95 -4.22
N VAL A 58 13.39 -8.02 -3.87
CA VAL A 58 12.18 -8.45 -4.60
C VAL A 58 10.96 -8.26 -3.70
N VAL A 59 10.01 -7.44 -4.14
CA VAL A 59 8.73 -7.23 -3.46
C VAL A 59 7.67 -8.09 -4.15
N ASN A 60 7.18 -9.10 -3.46
CA ASN A 60 6.10 -9.95 -3.96
C ASN A 60 4.74 -9.38 -3.52
N MET A 61 3.84 -9.18 -4.46
CA MET A 61 2.47 -8.74 -4.25
C MET A 61 1.50 -9.72 -4.91
N ARG A 62 0.34 -9.91 -4.29
CA ARG A 62 -0.75 -10.70 -4.87
C ARG A 62 -2.02 -9.87 -4.87
N CYS A 63 -2.62 -9.72 -6.04
CA CYS A 63 -3.95 -9.18 -6.19
C CYS A 63 -4.96 -10.22 -5.71
N TYR A 64 -5.99 -9.75 -5.01
CA TYR A 64 -7.10 -10.58 -4.56
C TYR A 64 -8.38 -9.99 -5.11
N GLN A 65 -9.32 -10.86 -5.48
CA GLN A 65 -10.66 -10.44 -5.80
C GLN A 65 -11.26 -9.72 -4.58
N LYS A 66 -11.72 -8.49 -4.80
CA LYS A 66 -12.48 -7.77 -3.77
C LYS A 66 -13.75 -8.59 -3.50
N ARG A 67 -13.84 -9.22 -2.33
CA ARG A 67 -15.10 -9.80 -1.86
C ARG A 67 -16.04 -8.63 -1.61
N GLU A 68 -17.13 -8.56 -2.36
CA GLU A 68 -18.23 -7.66 -2.06
C GLU A 68 -18.91 -8.16 -0.78
N THR A 69 -18.41 -7.72 0.38
CA THR A 69 -19.23 -7.70 1.59
C THR A 69 -20.35 -6.71 1.32
N HIS A 70 -21.50 -7.25 0.92
CA HIS A 70 -22.75 -6.52 1.00
C HIS A 70 -22.95 -6.22 2.48
N ASP A 71 -22.80 -4.95 2.86
CA ASP A 71 -23.11 -4.50 4.21
C ASP A 71 -24.56 -4.90 4.48
N LEU A 72 -24.73 -5.88 5.38
CA LEU A 72 -26.00 -6.39 5.86
C LEU A 72 -26.70 -5.29 6.68
N ILE A 73 -27.28 -4.31 6.00
CA ILE A 73 -28.30 -3.45 6.59
C ILE A 73 -29.60 -4.24 6.51
N ASN A 74 -29.99 -4.81 7.65
CA ASN A 74 -31.25 -5.50 7.94
C ASN A 74 -31.44 -6.91 7.35
N GLY A 75 -30.83 -7.89 8.03
CA GLY A 75 -31.66 -8.87 8.73
C GLY A 75 -32.21 -10.09 7.98
N ASN A 76 -31.60 -10.55 6.88
CA ASN A 76 -31.82 -11.92 6.41
C ASN A 76 -30.55 -12.47 5.74
N ILE A 77 -29.92 -13.43 6.41
CA ILE A 77 -28.77 -14.19 5.88
C ILE A 77 -29.36 -15.37 5.11
N TYR A 78 -29.16 -15.41 3.80
CA TYR A 78 -29.23 -16.64 3.02
C TYR A 78 -27.82 -17.03 2.61
N GLU A 79 -27.48 -18.30 2.85
CA GLU A 79 -26.20 -18.93 2.52
C GLU A 79 -25.80 -18.71 1.06
N VAL A 80 -24.49 -18.63 0.81
CA VAL A 80 -23.95 -18.86 -0.53
C VAL A 80 -23.04 -20.09 -0.45
N LYS A 81 -23.41 -21.12 -1.22
CA LYS A 81 -22.62 -22.33 -1.48
C LYS A 81 -21.30 -22.00 -2.17
#